data_AF-J0Q8S8-F1
#
_entry.id   AF-J0Q8S8-F1
#
_cell.length_a   1.000
_cell.length_b   1.000
_cell.length_c   1.000
_cell.angle_alpha   90.00
_cell.angle_beta   90.00
_cell.angle_gamma   90.00
#
_symmetry.space_group_name_H-M   'P 1'
#
loop_
_entity.id
_entity.type
_entity.pdbx_description
1 polymer ?
#
loop_
_entity_poly.entity_id
_entity_poly.type
_entity_poly.pdbx_seq_one_letter_code
_entity_poly.pdbx_strand_id
1 'polypeptide(L)'
;MALLKGAKKVLCVDVGKMQLDENLRNDTRIECYEECDIRGFKTPETIDLALCDVSFISLYCILEAILPLSDEFLALFKPQFEVGRAAKRNKKGVVMDKEAILNALENFKNHLKTKDFQILKIQESLVKGKNGNVEFFIHFKRA
;
A
#
# COMPACT_ATOMS: atom_id res chain seq x y z
N MET A 1 -11.06 9.94 -2.82
CA MET A 1 -10.50 10.55 -1.59
C MET A 1 -9.45 11.62 -1.90
N ALA A 2 -8.36 11.32 -2.63
CA ALA A 2 -7.33 12.31 -2.97
C ALA A 2 -7.87 13.53 -3.76
N LEU A 3 -8.69 13.30 -4.79
CA LEU A 3 -9.34 14.38 -5.55
C LEU A 3 -10.23 15.28 -4.67
N LEU A 4 -10.98 14.68 -3.74
CA LEU A 4 -11.82 15.42 -2.79
C LEU A 4 -10.99 16.25 -1.80
N LYS A 5 -9.71 15.88 -1.61
CA LYS A 5 -8.74 16.61 -0.80
C LYS A 5 -7.91 17.60 -1.63
N GLY A 6 -8.25 17.81 -2.90
CA GLY A 6 -7.63 18.83 -3.75
C GLY A 6 -6.40 18.37 -4.54
N ALA A 7 -6.22 17.05 -4.73
CA ALA A 7 -5.17 16.56 -5.62
C ALA A 7 -5.35 17.15 -7.03
N LYS A 8 -4.25 17.72 -7.57
CA LYS A 8 -4.24 18.35 -8.91
C LYS A 8 -4.20 17.32 -10.02
N LYS A 9 -3.52 16.20 -9.78
CA LYS A 9 -3.43 15.05 -10.66
C LYS A 9 -3.32 13.77 -9.83
N VAL A 10 -3.82 12.65 -10.34
CA VAL A 10 -3.72 11.33 -9.72
C VAL A 10 -3.36 10.31 -10.81
N LEU A 11 -2.23 9.63 -10.62
CA LEU A 11 -1.85 8.47 -11.42
C LEU A 11 -2.36 7.22 -10.70
N CYS A 12 -3.31 6.51 -11.30
CA CYS A 12 -3.85 5.26 -10.78
C CYS A 12 -3.19 4.08 -11.49
N VAL A 13 -2.52 3.21 -10.76
CA VAL A 13 -1.86 2.00 -11.32
C VAL A 13 -2.52 0.77 -10.72
N ASP A 14 -3.05 -0.10 -11.56
CA ASP A 14 -3.72 -1.33 -11.14
C ASP A 14 -3.44 -2.49 -12.11
N VAL A 15 -3.32 -3.70 -11.56
CA VAL A 15 -3.14 -4.94 -12.34
C VAL A 15 -4.45 -5.45 -12.93
N GLY A 16 -5.59 -5.01 -12.40
CA GLY A 16 -6.92 -5.33 -12.87
C GLY A 16 -7.33 -4.51 -14.10
N LYS A 17 -8.53 -4.80 -14.59
CA LYS A 17 -9.15 -4.17 -15.75
C LYS A 17 -10.51 -3.61 -15.38
N MET A 18 -10.83 -2.41 -15.88
CA MET A 18 -12.09 -1.69 -15.63
C MET A 18 -12.48 -1.66 -14.15
N GLN A 19 -11.50 -1.43 -13.27
CA GLN A 19 -11.74 -1.38 -11.81
C GLN A 19 -12.16 0.02 -11.34
N LEU A 20 -11.78 1.06 -12.11
CA LEU A 20 -12.09 2.43 -11.76
C LEU A 20 -13.54 2.78 -12.12
N ASP A 21 -14.27 3.37 -11.17
CA ASP A 21 -15.62 3.89 -11.37
C ASP A 21 -15.69 4.86 -12.57
N GLU A 22 -16.79 4.80 -13.33
CA GLU A 22 -16.95 5.57 -14.57
C GLU A 22 -16.82 7.08 -14.34
N ASN A 23 -17.31 7.59 -13.20
CA ASN A 23 -17.20 9.02 -12.88
C ASN A 23 -15.75 9.44 -12.63
N LEU A 24 -14.93 8.55 -12.07
CA LEU A 24 -13.51 8.80 -11.85
C LEU A 24 -12.72 8.66 -13.15
N ARG A 25 -13.09 7.72 -14.01
CA ARG A 25 -12.46 7.52 -15.31
C ARG A 25 -12.59 8.74 -16.23
N ASN A 26 -13.68 9.48 -16.10
CA ASN A 26 -13.91 10.70 -16.88
C ASN A 26 -13.34 11.97 -16.24
N ASP A 27 -12.75 11.91 -15.04
CA ASP A 27 -12.11 13.07 -14.41
C ASP A 27 -10.76 13.36 -15.09
N THR A 28 -10.60 14.56 -15.66
CA THR A 28 -9.40 14.95 -16.41
C THR A 28 -8.13 15.02 -15.56
N ARG A 29 -8.25 14.97 -14.23
CA ARG A 29 -7.12 14.92 -13.30
C ARG A 29 -6.64 13.49 -13.04
N ILE A 30 -7.35 12.46 -13.51
CA ILE A 30 -6.97 11.07 -13.34
C ILE A 30 -6.34 10.55 -14.63
N GLU A 31 -5.17 9.92 -14.48
CA GLU A 31 -4.57 9.08 -15.51
C GLU A 31 -4.50 7.66 -14.98
N CYS A 32 -5.12 6.71 -15.69
CA CYS A 32 -5.27 5.34 -15.21
C CYS A 32 -4.48 4.36 -16.07
N TYR A 33 -3.58 3.63 -15.43
CA TYR A 33 -2.78 2.55 -15.99
C TYR A 33 -3.33 1.22 -15.47
N GLU A 34 -4.27 0.65 -16.22
CA GLU A 34 -4.83 -0.69 -15.95
C GLU A 34 -3.97 -1.78 -16.59
N GLU A 35 -4.17 -3.03 -16.15
CA GLU A 35 -3.36 -4.18 -16.57
C GLU A 35 -1.84 -3.91 -16.39
N CYS A 36 -1.49 -3.07 -15.40
CA CYS A 36 -0.15 -2.57 -15.15
C CYS A 36 0.35 -2.97 -13.76
N ASP A 37 1.43 -3.75 -13.71
CA ASP A 37 2.11 -4.05 -12.46
C ASP A 37 2.97 -2.86 -12.02
N ILE A 38 2.76 -2.39 -10.79
CA ILE A 38 3.51 -1.27 -10.21
C ILE A 38 5.03 -1.48 -10.26
N ARG A 39 5.50 -2.72 -10.25
CA ARG A 39 6.95 -3.05 -10.35
C ARG A 39 7.55 -2.73 -11.70
N GLY A 40 6.72 -2.65 -12.74
CA GLY A 40 7.11 -2.21 -14.09
C GLY A 40 6.70 -0.77 -14.40
N PHE A 41 5.93 -0.12 -13.53
CA PHE A 41 5.44 1.23 -13.76
C PHE A 41 6.57 2.26 -13.68
N LYS A 42 6.57 3.19 -14.64
CA LYS A 42 7.50 4.30 -14.70
C LYS A 42 6.74 5.53 -15.13
N THR A 43 7.08 6.66 -14.53
CA THR A 43 6.54 7.96 -14.91
C THR A 43 7.66 9.00 -14.85
N PRO A 44 7.68 9.99 -15.77
CA PRO A 44 8.57 11.14 -15.66
C PRO A 44 8.05 12.18 -14.64
N GLU A 45 6.84 12.00 -14.12
CA GLU A 45 6.21 12.93 -13.19
C GLU A 45 6.72 12.72 -11.76
N THR A 46 6.95 13.83 -11.06
CA THR A 46 7.22 13.81 -9.62
C THR A 46 5.94 13.52 -8.86
N ILE A 47 5.97 12.55 -7.95
CA ILE A 47 4.83 12.20 -7.09
C ILE A 47 5.04 12.75 -5.69
N ASP A 48 4.19 13.70 -5.28
CA ASP A 48 4.26 14.31 -3.95
C ASP A 48 3.88 13.35 -2.82
N LEU A 49 2.95 12.43 -3.09
CA LEU A 49 2.44 11.44 -2.12
C LEU A 49 1.98 10.18 -2.84
N ALA A 50 2.54 9.03 -2.47
CA ALA A 50 2.10 7.74 -2.94
C ALA A 50 1.14 7.07 -1.93
N LEU A 51 -0.03 6.67 -2.41
CA LEU A 51 -1.00 5.89 -1.64
C LEU A 51 -0.92 4.44 -2.08
N CYS A 52 -0.69 3.51 -1.16
CA CYS A 52 -0.50 2.10 -1.51
C CYS A 52 -1.53 1.21 -0.81
N ASP A 53 -2.42 0.62 -1.60
CA ASP A 53 -3.36 -0.40 -1.14
C ASP A 53 -3.31 -1.59 -2.10
N VAL A 54 -2.46 -2.57 -1.77
CA VAL A 54 -2.27 -3.77 -2.59
C VAL A 54 -2.79 -5.01 -1.87
N SER A 55 -3.18 -6.03 -2.63
CA SER A 55 -3.65 -7.30 -2.10
C SER A 55 -2.93 -8.46 -2.76
N PHE A 56 -2.84 -9.60 -2.08
CA PHE A 56 -2.20 -10.84 -2.56
C PHE A 56 -0.69 -10.74 -2.81
N ILE A 57 -0.07 -9.61 -2.45
CA ILE A 57 1.36 -9.37 -2.50
C ILE A 57 1.78 -8.68 -1.21
N SER A 58 2.99 -8.99 -0.73
CA SER A 58 3.61 -8.25 0.37
C SER A 58 4.09 -6.90 -0.12
N LEU A 59 3.94 -5.85 0.69
CA LEU A 59 4.50 -4.53 0.41
C LEU A 59 6.01 -4.61 0.16
N TYR A 60 6.73 -5.52 0.82
CA TYR A 60 8.15 -5.76 0.56
C TYR A 60 8.48 -6.04 -0.89
N CYS A 61 7.62 -6.80 -1.58
CA CYS A 61 7.87 -7.19 -2.95
C CYS A 61 7.73 -6.03 -3.95
N ILE A 62 7.13 -4.92 -3.53
CA ILE A 62 6.93 -3.74 -4.38
C ILE A 62 7.75 -2.53 -3.92
N LEU A 63 8.27 -2.53 -2.69
CA LEU A 63 8.99 -1.37 -2.11
C LEU A 63 10.08 -0.83 -3.04
N GLU A 64 11.00 -1.68 -3.52
CA GLU A 64 12.10 -1.23 -4.39
C GLU A 64 11.62 -0.51 -5.66
N ALA A 65 10.44 -0.87 -6.17
CA ALA A 65 9.87 -0.23 -7.35
C ALA A 65 9.13 1.07 -7.02
N ILE A 66 8.50 1.17 -5.85
CA ILE A 66 7.70 2.36 -5.47
C ILE A 66 8.50 3.44 -4.76
N LEU A 67 9.54 3.08 -3.99
CA LEU A 67 10.34 4.05 -3.23
C LEU A 67 11.03 5.11 -4.09
N PRO A 68 11.40 4.87 -5.36
CA PRO A 68 11.89 5.91 -6.26
C PRO A 68 10.80 6.87 -6.77
N LEU A 69 9.51 6.51 -6.68
CA LEU A 69 8.42 7.31 -7.26
C LEU A 69 8.06 8.54 -6.41
N SER A 70 8.26 8.46 -5.10
CA SER A 70 7.90 9.52 -4.16
C SER A 70 8.84 9.52 -2.95
N ASP A 71 8.87 10.63 -2.23
CA ASP A 71 9.53 10.72 -0.93
C ASP A 71 8.55 10.54 0.23
N GLU A 72 7.24 10.48 -0.02
CA GLU A 72 6.23 10.37 1.02
C GLU A 72 5.15 9.35 0.66
N PHE A 73 4.79 8.49 1.62
CA PHE A 73 3.93 7.35 1.40
C PHE A 73 2.91 7.18 2.52
N LEU A 74 1.69 6.83 2.15
CA LEU A 74 0.70 6.25 3.04
C LEU A 74 0.32 4.87 2.52
N ALA A 75 0.84 3.82 3.17
CA ALA A 75 0.62 2.43 2.78
C ALA A 75 -0.33 1.72 3.73
N LEU A 76 -1.18 0.86 3.19
CA LEU A 76 -2.01 -0.06 3.96
C LEU A 76 -1.28 -1.41 4.09
N PHE A 77 -0.72 -1.64 5.28
CA PHE A 77 -0.10 -2.90 5.67
C PHE A 77 -1.16 -3.92 6.04
N LYS A 78 -1.16 -5.05 5.34
CA LYS A 78 -2.16 -6.10 5.46
C LYS A 78 -1.52 -7.39 5.97
N PRO A 79 -1.53 -7.67 7.27
CA PRO A 79 -0.76 -8.75 7.86
C PRO A 79 -0.99 -10.12 7.21
N GLN A 80 -2.19 -10.40 6.69
CA GLN A 80 -2.49 -11.63 5.97
C GLN A 80 -1.60 -11.91 4.74
N PHE A 81 -1.05 -10.86 4.11
CA PHE A 81 -0.14 -10.95 2.97
C PHE A 81 1.34 -10.80 3.36
N GLU A 82 1.61 -10.35 4.58
CA GLU A 82 2.95 -10.06 5.10
C GLU A 82 3.50 -11.21 5.95
N VAL A 83 2.61 -11.90 6.68
CA VAL A 83 3.01 -13.03 7.51
C VAL A 83 3.13 -14.30 6.65
N GLY A 84 4.21 -15.05 6.86
CA GLY A 84 4.46 -16.30 6.16
C GLY A 84 3.35 -17.35 6.34
N ARG A 85 3.42 -18.43 5.55
CA ARG A 85 2.43 -19.52 5.59
C ARG A 85 2.34 -20.23 6.95
N ALA A 86 3.41 -20.19 7.74
CA ALA A 86 3.48 -20.79 9.07
C ALA A 86 2.63 -20.08 10.14
N ALA A 87 2.29 -18.79 9.94
CA ALA A 87 1.53 -18.03 10.92
C ALA A 87 0.11 -18.59 11.10
N LYS A 88 -0.34 -18.64 12.35
CA LYS A 88 -1.65 -19.21 12.71
C LYS A 88 -2.80 -18.38 12.15
N ARG A 89 -3.71 -19.05 11.43
CA ARG A 89 -4.91 -18.45 10.82
C ARG A 89 -6.18 -19.17 11.24
N ASN A 90 -7.31 -18.47 11.25
CA ASN A 90 -8.62 -19.10 11.43
C ASN A 90 -9.15 -19.70 10.11
N LYS A 91 -10.32 -20.37 10.15
CA LYS A 91 -10.97 -20.98 8.97
C LYS A 91 -11.32 -19.98 7.85
N LYS A 92 -11.37 -18.68 8.15
CA LYS A 92 -11.66 -17.59 7.19
C LYS A 92 -10.38 -16.91 6.68
N GLY A 93 -9.20 -17.44 7.02
CA GLY A 93 -7.90 -16.89 6.61
C GLY A 93 -7.47 -15.65 7.41
N VAL A 94 -8.13 -15.34 8.53
CA VAL A 94 -7.73 -14.23 9.40
C VAL A 94 -6.50 -14.63 10.20
N VAL A 95 -5.47 -13.78 10.20
CA VAL A 95 -4.27 -14.00 11.02
C VAL A 95 -4.62 -13.78 12.48
N MET A 96 -4.45 -14.83 13.30
CA MET A 96 -4.68 -14.79 14.75
C MET A 96 -3.38 -14.66 15.54
N ASP A 97 -2.26 -14.80 14.84
CA ASP A 97 -0.91 -14.81 15.39
C ASP A 97 -0.39 -13.38 15.59
N LYS A 98 -0.61 -12.84 16.79
CA LYS A 98 -0.21 -11.47 17.13
C LYS A 98 1.30 -11.28 17.05
N GLU A 99 2.08 -12.30 17.43
CA GLU A 99 3.54 -12.23 17.41
C GLU A 99 4.05 -12.18 15.97
N ALA A 100 3.50 -13.00 15.07
CA ALA A 100 3.83 -12.93 13.66
C ALA A 100 3.49 -11.57 13.03
N ILE A 101 2.36 -10.95 13.43
CA ILE A 101 1.99 -9.60 12.97
C ILE A 101 3.01 -8.56 13.44
N LEU A 102 3.36 -8.57 14.74
CA LEU A 102 4.34 -7.64 15.30
C LEU A 102 5.72 -7.81 14.67
N ASN A 103 6.16 -9.04 14.46
CA ASN A 103 7.43 -9.34 13.80
C ASN A 103 7.42 -8.85 12.34
N ALA A 104 6.32 -9.05 11.61
CA ALA A 104 6.21 -8.56 10.23
C ALA A 104 6.22 -7.03 10.15
N LEU A 105 5.54 -6.35 11.08
CA LEU A 105 5.59 -4.89 11.20
C LEU A 105 6.99 -4.41 11.55
N GLU A 106 7.66 -5.02 12.52
CA GLU A 106 9.00 -4.61 12.96
C GLU A 106 10.03 -4.81 11.84
N ASN A 107 9.94 -5.93 11.13
CA ASN A 107 10.74 -6.14 9.94
C ASN A 107 10.49 -5.01 8.94
N PHE A 108 9.22 -4.65 8.67
CA PHE A 108 8.88 -3.65 7.65
C PHE A 108 9.46 -2.28 8.02
N LYS A 109 9.35 -1.90 9.30
CA LYS A 109 9.99 -0.71 9.87
C LYS A 109 11.50 -0.71 9.66
N ASN A 110 12.16 -1.82 9.98
CA ASN A 110 13.61 -1.95 9.83
C ASN A 110 14.02 -1.86 8.36
N HIS A 111 13.26 -2.46 7.45
CA HIS A 111 13.55 -2.38 6.03
C HIS A 111 13.42 -0.95 5.49
N LEU A 112 12.36 -0.22 5.83
CA LEU A 112 12.24 1.20 5.49
C LEU A 112 13.42 2.02 6.01
N LYS A 113 13.88 1.75 7.24
CA LYS A 113 15.06 2.41 7.81
C LYS A 113 16.33 2.14 6.99
N THR A 114 16.51 0.93 6.47
CA THR A 114 17.66 0.63 5.57
C THR A 114 17.61 1.35 4.23
N LYS A 115 16.44 1.91 3.87
CA LYS A 115 16.18 2.64 2.63
C LYS A 115 16.10 4.16 2.82
N ASP A 116 16.54 4.64 3.99
CA ASP A 116 16.51 6.06 4.34
C ASP A 116 15.08 6.63 4.46
N PHE A 117 14.13 5.79 4.87
CA PHE A 117 12.78 6.21 5.19
C PHE A 117 12.52 6.13 6.69
N GLN A 118 11.93 7.18 7.23
CA GLN A 118 11.43 7.26 8.58
C GLN A 118 9.92 7.09 8.63
N ILE A 119 9.44 6.40 9.66
CA ILE A 119 8.01 6.23 9.90
C ILE A 119 7.52 7.39 10.75
N LEU A 120 6.54 8.11 10.22
CA LEU A 120 5.91 9.24 10.88
C LEU A 120 4.76 8.77 11.76
N LYS A 121 3.97 7.80 11.29
CA LYS A 121 2.83 7.27 12.04
C LYS A 121 2.45 5.86 11.61
N ILE A 122 2.05 5.04 12.58
CA ILE A 122 1.36 3.77 12.36
C ILE A 122 0.01 3.86 13.06
N GLN A 123 -1.07 3.49 12.38
CA GLN A 123 -2.41 3.48 12.94
C GLN A 123 -3.21 2.29 12.43
N GLU A 124 -3.90 1.59 13.33
CA GLU A 124 -4.85 0.54 12.96
C GLU A 124 -5.99 1.14 12.12
N SER A 125 -6.33 0.47 11.02
CA SER A 125 -7.48 0.84 10.19
C SER A 125 -8.78 0.66 10.98
N LEU A 126 -9.64 1.69 10.96
CA LEU A 126 -10.97 1.61 11.55
C LEU A 126 -11.87 0.59 10.84
N VAL A 127 -11.59 0.34 9.56
CA VAL A 127 -12.30 -0.65 8.75
C VAL A 127 -11.47 -1.91 8.72
N LYS A 128 -12.05 -3.03 9.15
CA LYS A 128 -11.41 -4.32 9.05
C LYS A 128 -11.36 -4.77 7.59
N GLY A 129 -10.23 -5.34 7.20
CA GLY A 129 -10.03 -5.92 5.88
C GLY A 129 -10.93 -7.13 5.63
N LYS A 130 -10.77 -7.72 4.45
CA LYS A 130 -11.55 -8.90 4.03
C LYS A 130 -11.50 -9.99 5.10
N ASN A 131 -12.67 -10.55 5.42
CA ASN A 131 -12.88 -11.58 6.44
C ASN A 131 -12.59 -11.16 7.90
N GLY A 132 -12.31 -9.88 8.16
CA GLY A 132 -12.08 -9.34 9.51
C GLY A 132 -10.61 -9.24 9.92
N ASN A 133 -9.67 -9.27 8.96
CA ASN A 133 -8.26 -8.99 9.24
C ASN A 133 -8.08 -7.56 9.74
N VAL A 134 -7.24 -7.41 10.77
CA VAL A 134 -6.76 -6.11 11.21
C VAL A 134 -5.71 -5.63 10.21
N GLU A 135 -5.82 -4.39 9.76
CA GLU A 135 -4.90 -3.77 8.80
C GLU A 135 -4.37 -2.46 9.40
N PHE A 136 -3.19 -2.02 8.96
CA PHE A 136 -2.52 -0.85 9.55
C PHE A 136 -2.15 0.15 8.46
N PHE A 137 -2.51 1.41 8.64
CA PHE A 137 -1.93 2.49 7.88
C PHE A 137 -0.54 2.81 8.40
N ILE A 138 0.43 2.90 7.50
CA ILE A 138 1.81 3.31 7.79
C ILE A 138 2.12 4.53 6.93
N HIS A 139 2.32 5.67 7.60
CA HIS A 139 2.80 6.92 6.99
C HIS A 139 4.30 7.00 7.18
N PHE A 140 5.05 7.08 6.08
CA PHE A 140 6.50 7.16 6.11
C PHE A 140 7.02 8.12 5.03
N LYS A 141 8.18 8.70 5.30
CA LYS A 141 8.80 9.73 4.47
C LYS A 141 10.31 9.56 4.43
N ARG A 142 10.96 9.94 3.33
CA ARG A 142 12.43 9.98 3.24
C ARG A 142 12.99 10.91 4.31
N ALA A 143 14.07 10.47 4.96
CA ALA A 143 14.72 11.20 6.05
C ALA A 143 15.41 12.49 5.58
#